data_AF-A0A963DL44-F1
#
_entry.id   AF-A0A963DL44-F1
#
_cell.length_a   1.000
_cell.length_b   1.000
_cell.length_c   1.000
_cell.angle_alpha   90.00
_cell.angle_beta   90.00
_cell.angle_gamma   90.00
#
_symmetry.space_group_name_H-M   'P 1'
#
loop_
_entity.id
_entity.type
_entity.pdbx_description
1 polymer ?
#
loop_
_entity_poly.entity_id
_entity_poly.type
_entity_poly.pdbx_seq_one_letter_code
_entity_poly.pdbx_strand_id
1 'polypeptide(L)'
;FSFGDYFKRNAIQFAWEFLTDTLNIPQDKLWVTVYAEDDEAADIWLNEIKIDPARFVRIDTSDNFWQMGDTGPCGPCTEIFYDHGPDVAGGPPGSANADGDRYIEIWNLVFMQYNRDSNGELHPLPKPSVDTGMGLERISAVMQHVHSNYDIDLFQELIKAAARETHTQNLEDNSLKVIADHIRACAFLITDGVIPSSEGRGYVLRR
;
A
#
# COMPACT_ATOMS: atom_id res chain seq x y z
N PHE A 1 1.80 13.55 -3.84
CA PHE A 1 3.13 13.90 -4.37
C PHE A 1 3.52 15.31 -3.97
N SER A 2 4.80 15.53 -3.65
CA SER A 2 5.44 16.84 -3.46
C SER A 2 6.76 16.87 -4.22
N PHE A 3 6.94 17.84 -5.12
CA PHE A 3 8.16 17.96 -5.94
C PHE A 3 9.02 19.13 -5.46
N GLY A 4 9.81 18.91 -4.40
CA GLY A 4 10.63 19.95 -3.80
C GLY A 4 9.86 21.10 -3.16
N ASP A 5 8.66 20.81 -2.64
CA ASP A 5 7.80 21.73 -1.92
C ASP A 5 7.78 21.38 -0.42
N TYR A 6 6.76 20.68 0.06
CA TYR A 6 6.70 20.17 1.43
C TYR A 6 7.38 18.80 1.57
N PHE A 7 7.77 18.44 2.79
CA PHE A 7 8.48 17.18 3.10
C PHE A 7 7.83 16.41 4.26
N LYS A 8 8.60 15.65 5.05
CA LYS A 8 8.09 14.64 6.02
C LYS A 8 6.97 15.14 6.92
N ARG A 9 7.19 16.27 7.60
CA ARG A 9 6.23 16.82 8.58
C ARG A 9 4.84 17.01 8.00
N ASN A 10 4.72 17.77 6.91
CA ASN A 10 3.43 18.04 6.30
C ASN A 10 2.85 16.79 5.62
N ALA A 11 3.70 15.93 5.03
CA ALA A 11 3.24 14.70 4.42
C ALA A 11 2.55 13.77 5.43
N ILE A 12 3.17 13.59 6.60
CA ILE A 12 2.62 12.81 7.72
C ILE A 12 1.34 13.47 8.25
N GLN A 13 1.34 14.79 8.45
CA GLN A 13 0.16 15.52 8.93
C GLN A 13 -1.03 15.40 7.98
N PHE A 14 -0.82 15.57 6.67
CA PHE A 14 -1.89 15.42 5.67
C PHE A 14 -2.45 14.00 5.64
N ALA A 15 -1.60 12.97 5.69
CA ALA A 15 -2.06 11.59 5.71
C ALA A 15 -2.86 11.29 6.99
N TRP A 16 -2.36 11.75 8.15
CA TRP A 16 -3.04 11.54 9.42
C TRP A 16 -4.39 12.25 9.49
N GLU A 17 -4.45 13.54 9.16
CA GLU A 17 -5.71 14.32 9.12
C GLU A 17 -6.73 13.69 8.17
N PHE A 18 -6.30 13.23 6.99
CA PHE A 18 -7.19 12.55 6.07
C PHE A 18 -7.76 11.26 6.66
N LEU A 19 -6.93 10.41 7.26
CA LEU A 19 -7.39 9.15 7.85
C LEU A 19 -8.29 9.36 9.08
N THR A 20 -7.89 10.24 9.99
CA THR A 20 -8.53 10.34 11.32
C THR A 20 -9.66 11.35 11.37
N ASP A 21 -9.59 12.42 10.58
CA ASP A 21 -10.55 13.53 10.67
C ASP A 21 -11.51 13.50 9.47
N THR A 22 -11.00 13.25 8.26
CA THR A 22 -11.84 13.17 7.06
C THR A 22 -12.55 11.82 6.99
N LEU A 23 -11.80 10.72 7.06
CA LEU A 23 -12.36 9.37 7.01
C LEU A 23 -12.87 8.87 8.37
N ASN A 24 -12.57 9.58 9.46
CA ASN A 24 -13.00 9.23 10.82
C ASN A 24 -12.57 7.81 11.24
N ILE A 25 -11.41 7.35 10.77
CA ILE A 25 -10.85 6.06 11.16
C ILE A 25 -10.38 6.15 12.61
N PRO A 26 -10.78 5.21 13.49
CA PRO A 26 -10.33 5.23 14.88
C PRO A 26 -8.81 5.16 14.98
N GLN A 27 -8.21 6.15 15.64
CA GLN A 27 -6.76 6.24 15.81
C GLN A 27 -6.16 5.02 16.53
N ASP A 28 -6.97 4.35 17.36
CA ASP A 28 -6.56 3.16 18.09
C ASP A 28 -6.46 1.89 17.23
N LYS A 29 -6.89 1.98 15.97
CA LYS A 29 -6.73 0.95 14.95
C LYS A 29 -5.53 1.17 14.04
N LEU A 30 -4.90 2.33 14.11
CA LEU A 30 -3.79 2.71 13.24
C LEU A 30 -2.44 2.39 13.89
N TRP A 31 -1.57 1.79 13.09
CA TRP A 31 -0.18 1.47 13.41
C TRP A 31 0.72 2.16 12.40
N VAL A 32 1.94 2.49 12.81
CA VAL A 32 2.91 3.11 11.90
C VAL A 32 4.27 2.45 11.98
N THR A 33 4.92 2.34 10.82
CA THR A 33 6.31 1.92 10.72
C THR A 33 7.16 3.08 10.21
N VAL A 34 8.41 3.14 10.64
CA VAL A 34 9.41 4.05 10.08
C VAL A 34 10.70 3.30 9.82
N TYR A 35 11.47 3.78 8.85
CA TYR A 35 12.83 3.27 8.63
C TYR A 35 13.67 3.44 9.90
N ALA A 36 14.46 2.42 10.25
CA ALA A 36 15.14 2.34 11.54
C ALA A 36 16.06 3.54 11.83
N GLU A 37 16.67 4.11 10.78
CA GLU A 37 17.57 5.26 10.85
C GLU A 37 16.87 6.61 10.63
N ASP A 38 15.56 6.63 10.36
CA ASP A 38 14.81 7.87 10.13
C ASP A 38 14.24 8.46 11.44
N ASP A 39 15.14 9.09 12.21
CA ASP A 39 14.79 9.75 13.47
C ASP A 39 13.86 10.96 13.29
N GLU A 40 13.90 11.62 12.14
CA GLU A 40 13.01 12.75 11.85
C GLU A 40 11.56 12.29 11.71
N ALA A 41 11.30 11.22 10.95
CA ALA A 41 9.97 10.64 10.84
C ALA A 41 9.47 10.10 12.19
N ALA A 42 10.35 9.47 12.96
CA ALA A 42 10.04 8.99 14.31
C ALA A 42 9.63 10.12 15.25
N ASP A 43 10.36 11.24 15.26
CA ASP A 43 10.06 12.41 16.08
C ASP A 43 8.69 13.00 15.73
N ILE A 44 8.37 13.13 14.44
CA ILE A 44 7.08 13.63 13.98
C ILE A 44 5.94 12.74 14.47
N TRP A 45 6.05 11.41 14.31
CA TRP A 45 4.99 10.49 14.75
C TRP A 45 4.81 10.48 16.27
N LEU A 46 5.91 10.43 17.04
CA LEU A 46 5.85 10.26 18.49
C LEU A 46 5.57 11.56 19.24
N ASN A 47 6.13 12.69 18.79
CA ASN A 47 6.08 13.95 19.53
C ASN A 47 5.05 14.94 18.96
N GLU A 48 4.86 14.97 17.63
CA GLU A 48 3.88 15.87 17.01
C GLU A 48 2.50 15.23 16.86
N ILE A 49 2.42 14.09 16.15
CA ILE A 49 1.18 13.34 15.96
C ILE A 49 0.75 12.65 17.25
N LYS A 50 1.72 12.24 18.07
CA LYS A 50 1.52 11.56 19.36
C LYS A 50 0.80 10.21 19.20
N ILE A 51 1.21 9.43 18.21
CA ILE A 51 0.78 8.04 18.12
C ILE A 51 1.23 7.30 19.38
N ASP A 52 0.42 6.32 19.82
CA ASP A 52 0.80 5.44 20.93
C ASP A 52 2.14 4.76 20.60
N PRO A 53 3.19 4.91 21.44
CA PRO A 53 4.47 4.25 21.21
C PRO A 53 4.37 2.73 21.08
N ALA A 54 3.32 2.11 21.63
CA ALA A 54 3.06 0.67 21.47
C ALA A 54 2.61 0.29 20.05
N ARG A 55 2.17 1.26 19.24
CA ARG A 55 1.74 1.08 17.84
C ARG A 55 2.73 1.68 16.82
N PHE A 56 3.91 2.05 17.29
CA PHE A 56 4.99 2.59 16.49
C PHE A 56 6.12 1.56 16.40
N VAL A 57 6.57 1.26 15.18
CA VAL A 57 7.61 0.24 14.94
C VAL A 57 8.73 0.83 14.08
N ARG A 58 9.97 0.53 14.44
CA ARG A 58 11.14 0.80 13.58
C ARG A 58 11.50 -0.47 12.81
N ILE A 59 11.70 -0.34 11.51
CA ILE A 59 12.04 -1.44 10.62
C ILE A 59 13.32 -1.07 9.84
N ASP A 60 14.32 -1.95 9.88
CA ASP A 60 15.62 -1.78 9.23
C ASP A 60 15.72 -2.49 7.86
N THR A 61 14.67 -3.22 7.48
CA THR A 61 14.59 -3.95 6.22
C THR A 61 14.15 -3.05 5.05
N SER A 62 14.10 -3.64 3.85
CA SER A 62 13.59 -3.00 2.64
C SER A 62 12.13 -2.56 2.74
N ASP A 63 11.36 -3.03 3.72
CA ASP A 63 9.95 -2.69 3.86
C ASP A 63 9.78 -1.19 4.11
N ASN A 64 10.72 -0.57 4.82
CA ASN A 64 10.75 0.88 5.05
C ASN A 64 11.81 1.62 4.22
N PHE A 65 12.36 1.00 3.17
CA PHE A 65 13.21 1.66 2.17
C PHE A 65 12.66 1.38 0.77
N TRP A 66 11.87 2.31 0.26
CA TRP A 66 11.18 2.14 -1.02
C TRP A 66 12.07 2.49 -2.20
N GLN A 67 11.98 1.68 -3.25
CA GLN A 67 12.68 1.88 -4.52
C GLN A 67 11.77 1.52 -5.70
N MET A 68 11.81 2.32 -6.77
CA MET A 68 10.99 2.08 -7.96
C MET A 68 11.37 0.80 -8.71
N GLY A 69 12.64 0.40 -8.63
CA GLY A 69 13.21 -0.77 -9.30
C GLY A 69 14.71 -0.87 -9.01
N ASP A 70 15.44 -1.56 -9.88
CA ASP A 70 16.90 -1.73 -9.73
C ASP A 70 17.67 -0.41 -9.77
N THR A 71 17.12 0.57 -10.50
CA THR A 71 17.66 1.94 -10.61
C THR A 71 16.52 2.95 -10.51
N GLY A 72 16.86 4.20 -10.17
CA GLY A 72 15.92 5.32 -10.13
C GLY A 72 15.70 5.90 -8.73
N PRO A 73 14.69 6.78 -8.60
CA PRO A 73 14.37 7.43 -7.33
C PRO A 73 14.00 6.43 -6.23
N CYS A 74 14.54 6.65 -5.03
CA CYS A 74 14.33 5.84 -3.83
C CYS A 74 14.53 6.66 -2.55
N GLY A 75 14.14 6.08 -1.41
CA GLY A 75 14.37 6.70 -0.11
C GLY A 75 13.68 5.96 1.04
N PRO A 76 13.96 6.37 2.28
CA PRO A 76 13.25 5.86 3.44
C PRO A 76 11.76 6.20 3.34
N CYS A 77 10.92 5.35 3.90
CA CYS A 77 9.49 5.58 3.94
C CYS A 77 8.91 5.28 5.33
N THR A 78 7.73 5.84 5.57
CA THR A 78 6.88 5.50 6.71
C THR A 78 5.56 4.96 6.18
N GLU A 79 5.08 3.88 6.79
CA GLU A 79 3.86 3.23 6.36
C GLU A 79 2.83 3.26 7.48
N ILE A 80 1.56 3.34 7.10
CA ILE A 80 0.42 3.33 8.00
C ILE A 80 -0.34 2.03 7.77
N PHE A 81 -0.60 1.30 8.85
CA PHE A 81 -1.30 0.02 8.88
C PHE A 81 -2.62 0.14 9.63
N TYR A 82 -3.61 -0.67 9.26
CA TYR A 82 -4.89 -0.78 9.92
C TYR A 82 -5.09 -2.17 10.54
N ASP A 83 -5.49 -2.22 11.82
CA ASP A 83 -5.83 -3.47 12.54
C ASP A 83 -7.30 -3.88 12.30
N HIS A 84 -7.52 -4.87 11.44
CA HIS A 84 -8.85 -5.44 11.20
C HIS A 84 -9.47 -6.14 12.42
N GLY A 85 -8.67 -6.44 13.45
CA GLY A 85 -9.12 -7.00 14.72
C GLY A 85 -8.65 -8.43 14.98
N PRO A 86 -8.87 -8.94 16.21
CA PRO A 86 -8.30 -10.20 16.68
C PRO A 86 -8.88 -11.45 16.02
N ASP A 87 -10.03 -11.33 15.33
CA ASP A 87 -10.66 -12.45 14.61
C ASP A 87 -9.92 -12.78 13.31
N VAL A 88 -9.02 -11.90 12.86
CA VAL A 88 -8.15 -12.11 11.71
C VAL A 88 -6.78 -12.58 12.17
N ALA A 89 -6.21 -13.59 11.50
CA ALA A 89 -4.87 -14.07 11.78
C ALA A 89 -3.81 -13.06 11.29
N GLY A 90 -2.80 -12.80 12.13
CA GLY A 90 -1.69 -11.91 11.80
C GLY A 90 -1.16 -11.18 13.03
N GLY A 91 0.13 -10.89 13.01
CA GLY A 91 0.79 -10.07 14.01
C GLY A 91 1.03 -8.64 13.49
N PRO A 92 1.36 -7.69 14.38
CA PRO A 92 1.68 -6.32 13.98
C PRO A 92 2.91 -6.28 13.07
N PRO A 93 3.13 -5.17 12.34
CA PRO A 93 4.31 -5.01 11.50
C PRO A 93 5.60 -5.19 12.33
N GLY A 94 6.63 -5.82 11.72
CA GLY A 94 7.89 -6.17 12.38
C GLY A 94 7.83 -7.41 13.29
N SER A 95 6.66 -8.03 13.48
CA SER A 95 6.54 -9.31 14.20
C SER A 95 6.77 -10.52 13.28
N ALA A 96 7.04 -11.69 13.87
CA ALA A 96 7.24 -12.94 13.11
C ALA A 96 6.01 -13.40 12.30
N ASN A 97 4.83 -12.88 12.60
CA ASN A 97 3.57 -13.19 11.90
C ASN A 97 3.03 -11.97 11.14
N ALA A 98 3.89 -11.01 10.78
CA ALA A 98 3.49 -9.77 10.10
C ALA A 98 2.88 -10.00 8.70
N ASP A 99 3.18 -11.13 8.06
CA ASP A 99 2.64 -11.50 6.74
C ASP A 99 1.14 -11.89 6.74
N GLY A 100 0.50 -11.86 7.91
CA GLY A 100 -0.94 -12.16 8.02
C GLY A 100 -1.83 -10.98 7.64
N ASP A 101 -3.10 -11.26 7.37
CA ASP A 101 -4.05 -10.26 6.86
C ASP A 101 -4.64 -9.34 7.96
N ARG A 102 -4.26 -9.50 9.23
CA ARG A 102 -4.83 -8.68 10.32
C ARG A 102 -4.41 -7.22 10.25
N TYR A 103 -3.12 -6.97 10.05
CA TYR A 103 -2.54 -5.63 10.00
C TYR A 103 -2.21 -5.30 8.56
N ILE A 104 -3.12 -4.61 7.89
CA ILE A 104 -2.97 -4.30 6.47
C ILE A 104 -2.33 -2.93 6.32
N GLU A 105 -1.23 -2.87 5.56
CA GLU A 105 -0.64 -1.63 5.09
C GLU A 105 -1.66 -0.90 4.22
N ILE A 106 -2.13 0.28 4.65
CA ILE A 106 -3.11 1.07 3.89
C ILE A 106 -2.43 2.17 3.09
N TRP A 107 -1.34 2.77 3.59
CA TRP A 107 -0.72 3.94 3.00
C TRP A 107 0.79 3.98 3.25
N ASN A 108 1.57 4.06 2.18
CA ASN A 108 3.02 4.28 2.22
C ASN A 108 3.35 5.73 1.87
N LEU A 109 4.20 6.38 2.68
CA LEU A 109 4.73 7.73 2.49
C LEU A 109 6.25 7.64 2.29
N VAL A 110 6.67 7.73 1.04
CA VAL A 110 8.08 7.66 0.62
C VAL A 110 8.70 9.04 0.59
N PHE A 111 9.81 9.18 1.33
CA PHE A 111 10.62 10.39 1.36
C PHE A 111 11.77 10.24 0.36
N MET A 112 11.50 10.60 -0.88
CA MET A 112 12.45 10.51 -1.99
C MET A 112 13.68 11.37 -1.70
N GLN A 113 14.82 10.73 -1.52
CA GLN A 113 16.10 11.36 -1.16
C GLN A 113 17.23 11.00 -2.12
N TYR A 114 17.17 9.83 -2.75
CA TYR A 114 18.26 9.29 -3.54
C TYR A 114 17.78 8.85 -4.92
N ASN A 115 18.73 8.77 -5.85
CA ASN A 115 18.63 8.07 -7.11
C ASN A 115 19.65 6.94 -7.09
N ARG A 116 19.19 5.70 -7.17
CA ARG A 116 20.05 4.52 -7.24
C ARG A 116 20.53 4.31 -8.66
N ASP A 117 21.84 4.16 -8.85
CA ASP A 117 22.42 3.82 -10.15
C ASP A 117 22.52 2.30 -10.39
N SER A 118 22.98 1.90 -11.57
CA SER A 118 23.11 0.48 -11.95
C SER A 118 24.14 -0.30 -11.14
N ASN A 119 25.04 0.40 -10.41
CA ASN A 119 26.01 -0.21 -9.52
C ASN A 119 25.46 -0.34 -8.09
N GLY A 120 24.25 0.15 -7.83
CA GLY A 120 23.62 0.19 -6.52
C GLY A 120 24.03 1.39 -5.66
N GLU A 121 24.79 2.35 -6.20
CA GLU A 121 25.22 3.54 -5.47
C GLU A 121 24.06 4.55 -5.35
N LEU A 122 23.92 5.16 -4.17
CA LEU A 122 22.86 6.12 -3.87
C LEU A 122 23.35 7.55 -4.09
N HIS A 123 22.83 8.21 -5.12
CA HIS A 123 23.14 9.60 -5.44
C HIS A 123 22.06 10.53 -4.89
N PRO A 124 22.36 11.56 -4.09
CA PRO A 124 21.35 12.47 -3.57
C PRO A 124 20.54 13.16 -4.67
N LEU A 125 19.22 13.25 -4.49
CA LEU A 125 18.34 13.99 -5.40
C LEU A 125 18.56 15.50 -5.26
N PRO A 126 18.42 16.29 -6.35
CA PRO A 126 18.58 17.75 -6.29
C PRO A 126 17.62 18.44 -5.33
N LYS A 127 16.43 17.87 -5.15
CA LYS A 127 15.40 18.34 -4.21
C LYS A 127 14.72 17.13 -3.57
N PRO A 128 14.77 16.99 -2.23
CA PRO A 128 13.96 16.01 -1.52
C PRO A 128 12.48 16.17 -1.87
N SER A 129 11.80 15.07 -2.12
CA SER A 129 10.44 15.03 -2.63
C SER A 129 9.61 13.98 -1.87
N VAL A 130 8.29 14.04 -1.98
CA VAL A 130 7.38 13.09 -1.34
C VAL A 130 6.59 12.35 -2.41
N ASP A 131 6.63 11.02 -2.34
CA ASP A 131 5.76 10.12 -3.08
C ASP A 131 4.90 9.37 -2.07
N THR A 132 3.59 9.28 -2.30
CA THR A 132 2.68 8.60 -1.38
C THR A 132 1.74 7.69 -2.16
N GLY A 133 1.59 6.45 -1.72
CA GLY A 133 0.69 5.47 -2.33
C GLY A 133 -0.28 4.90 -1.30
N MET A 134 -1.58 5.08 -1.51
CA MET A 134 -2.64 4.45 -0.71
C MET A 134 -3.41 3.47 -1.59
N GLY A 135 -3.52 2.22 -1.15
CA GLY A 135 -4.29 1.21 -1.89
C GLY A 135 -5.79 1.51 -1.81
N LEU A 136 -6.41 1.90 -2.93
CA LEU A 136 -7.83 2.29 -2.97
C LEU A 136 -8.73 1.16 -2.47
N GLU A 137 -8.48 -0.08 -2.89
CA GLU A 137 -9.27 -1.23 -2.47
C GLU A 137 -9.08 -1.54 -0.98
N ARG A 138 -7.86 -1.38 -0.45
CA ARG A 138 -7.56 -1.60 0.97
C ARG A 138 -8.28 -0.58 1.85
N ILE A 139 -8.19 0.70 1.53
CA ILE A 139 -8.91 1.74 2.29
C ILE A 139 -10.43 1.60 2.12
N SER A 140 -10.91 1.16 0.96
CA SER A 140 -12.33 0.88 0.75
C SER A 140 -12.82 -0.27 1.64
N ALA A 141 -12.01 -1.33 1.82
CA ALA A 141 -12.34 -2.42 2.74
C ALA A 141 -12.50 -1.90 4.18
N VAL A 142 -11.56 -1.06 4.64
CA VAL A 142 -11.65 -0.40 5.96
C VAL A 142 -12.93 0.41 6.10
N MET A 143 -13.24 1.26 5.11
CA MET A 143 -14.40 2.16 5.15
C MET A 143 -15.74 1.43 4.99
N GLN A 144 -15.76 0.28 4.34
CA GLN A 144 -16.96 -0.56 4.19
C GLN A 144 -17.09 -1.60 5.30
N HIS A 145 -16.18 -1.58 6.29
CA HIS A 145 -16.16 -2.51 7.43
C HIS A 145 -16.06 -3.98 7.01
N VAL A 146 -15.34 -4.24 5.94
CA VAL A 146 -15.03 -5.59 5.46
C VAL A 146 -13.53 -5.86 5.59
N HIS A 147 -13.18 -7.14 5.61
CA HIS A 147 -11.80 -7.53 5.77
C HIS A 147 -11.07 -7.66 4.43
N SER A 148 -11.66 -8.37 3.46
CA SER A 148 -11.01 -8.59 2.17
C SER A 148 -11.27 -7.46 1.19
N ASN A 149 -10.27 -7.15 0.35
CA ASN A 149 -10.49 -6.31 -0.83
C ASN A 149 -11.60 -6.87 -1.73
N TYR A 150 -11.78 -8.20 -1.78
CA TYR A 150 -12.80 -8.84 -2.60
C TYR A 150 -14.22 -8.68 -2.04
N ASP A 151 -14.36 -8.23 -0.80
CA ASP A 151 -15.65 -8.04 -0.14
C ASP A 151 -16.21 -6.63 -0.35
N ILE A 152 -15.43 -5.72 -0.94
CA ILE A 152 -15.89 -4.36 -1.26
C ILE A 152 -16.93 -4.40 -2.39
N ASP A 153 -17.82 -3.41 -2.40
CA ASP A 153 -18.86 -3.21 -3.41
C ASP A 153 -18.40 -3.45 -4.86
N LEU A 154 -17.27 -2.86 -5.26
CA LEU A 154 -16.70 -3.01 -6.61
C LEU A 154 -16.42 -4.47 -6.97
N PHE A 155 -15.76 -5.21 -6.07
CA PHE A 155 -15.42 -6.61 -6.33
C PHE A 155 -16.63 -7.52 -6.22
N GLN A 156 -17.57 -7.24 -5.32
CA GLN A 156 -18.81 -8.01 -5.22
C GLN A 156 -19.63 -7.95 -6.52
N GLU A 157 -19.67 -6.81 -7.20
CA GLU A 157 -20.32 -6.71 -8.51
C GLU A 157 -19.52 -7.44 -9.61
N LEU A 158 -18.18 -7.35 -9.61
CA LEU A 158 -17.35 -8.07 -10.58
C LEU A 158 -17.42 -9.59 -10.39
N ILE A 159 -17.44 -10.09 -9.15
CA ILE A 159 -17.55 -11.52 -8.83
C ILE A 159 -18.91 -12.06 -9.29
N LYS A 160 -20.01 -11.33 -9.05
CA LYS A 160 -21.34 -11.69 -9.57
C LYS A 160 -21.37 -11.73 -11.09
N ALA A 161 -20.73 -10.76 -11.74
CA ALA A 161 -20.62 -10.75 -13.20
C ALA A 161 -19.81 -11.95 -13.71
N ALA A 162 -18.66 -12.26 -13.10
CA ALA A 162 -17.86 -13.44 -13.44
C ALA A 162 -18.67 -14.72 -13.30
N ALA A 163 -19.39 -14.91 -12.18
CA ALA A 163 -20.24 -16.07 -11.95
C ALA A 163 -21.36 -16.20 -12.99
N ARG A 164 -21.94 -15.08 -13.43
CA ARG A 164 -22.94 -15.07 -14.52
C ARG A 164 -22.34 -15.60 -15.83
N GLU A 165 -21.17 -15.11 -16.23
CA GLU A 165 -20.53 -15.49 -17.49
C GLU A 165 -19.95 -16.92 -17.46
N THR A 166 -19.52 -17.41 -16.29
CA THR A 166 -19.00 -18.79 -16.14
C THR A 166 -20.06 -19.81 -15.75
N HIS A 167 -21.29 -19.35 -15.47
CA HIS A 167 -22.38 -20.15 -14.90
C HIS A 167 -22.05 -20.81 -13.55
N THR A 168 -21.11 -20.24 -12.80
CA THR A 168 -20.73 -20.72 -11.46
C THR A 168 -21.78 -20.30 -10.44
N GLN A 169 -22.33 -21.26 -9.70
CA GLN A 169 -23.34 -21.01 -8.67
C GLN A 169 -22.74 -20.62 -7.30
N ASN A 170 -21.55 -21.14 -7.00
CA ASN A 170 -20.86 -20.86 -5.74
C ASN A 170 -20.05 -19.56 -5.86
N LEU A 171 -20.56 -18.47 -5.28
CA LEU A 171 -19.88 -17.17 -5.29
C LEU A 171 -18.60 -17.15 -4.43
N GLU A 172 -18.45 -18.10 -3.51
CA GLU A 172 -17.25 -18.23 -2.67
C GLU A 172 -16.08 -18.93 -3.38
N ASP A 173 -16.27 -19.38 -4.62
CA ASP A 173 -15.18 -20.00 -5.39
C ASP A 173 -14.08 -18.97 -5.67
N ASN A 174 -12.87 -19.24 -5.16
CA ASN A 174 -11.71 -18.37 -5.34
C ASN A 174 -11.36 -18.12 -6.82
N SER A 175 -11.76 -19.01 -7.73
CA SER A 175 -11.60 -18.80 -9.17
C SER A 175 -12.34 -17.55 -9.67
N LEU A 176 -13.49 -17.20 -9.06
CA LEU A 176 -14.22 -15.99 -9.40
C LEU A 176 -13.48 -14.73 -8.98
N LYS A 177 -12.79 -14.77 -7.83
CA LYS A 177 -11.92 -13.67 -7.36
C LYS A 177 -10.74 -13.47 -8.32
N VAL A 178 -10.14 -14.57 -8.79
CA VAL A 178 -9.05 -14.54 -9.79
C VAL A 178 -9.53 -13.92 -11.11
N ILE A 179 -10.70 -14.34 -11.62
CA ILE A 179 -11.28 -13.76 -12.85
C ILE A 179 -11.57 -12.27 -12.67
N ALA A 180 -12.16 -11.88 -11.54
CA ALA A 180 -12.48 -10.49 -11.22
C ALA A 180 -11.22 -9.61 -11.15
N ASP A 181 -10.10 -10.13 -10.67
CA ASP A 181 -8.83 -9.41 -10.70
C ASP A 181 -8.22 -9.35 -12.11
N HIS A 182 -8.12 -10.49 -12.79
CA HIS A 182 -7.49 -10.60 -14.11
C HIS A 182 -8.21 -9.78 -15.17
N ILE A 183 -9.56 -9.71 -15.13
CA ILE A 183 -10.30 -8.92 -16.13
C ILE A 183 -9.97 -7.42 -16.02
N ARG A 184 -9.71 -6.91 -14.81
CA ARG A 184 -9.27 -5.51 -14.63
C ARG A 184 -7.93 -5.31 -15.31
N ALA A 185 -6.91 -6.08 -14.92
CA ALA A 185 -5.57 -5.95 -15.48
C ALA A 185 -5.56 -6.13 -17.01
N CYS A 186 -6.19 -7.19 -17.53
CA CYS A 186 -6.21 -7.48 -18.96
C CYS A 186 -6.92 -6.40 -19.77
N ALA A 187 -8.10 -5.95 -19.33
CA ALA A 187 -8.87 -4.93 -20.06
C ALA A 187 -8.15 -3.58 -20.09
N PHE A 188 -7.58 -3.14 -18.96
CA PHE A 188 -6.81 -1.89 -18.90
C PHE A 188 -5.53 -1.98 -19.75
N LEU A 189 -4.79 -3.08 -19.67
CA LEU A 189 -3.58 -3.28 -20.50
C LEU A 189 -3.89 -3.22 -22.00
N ILE A 190 -4.98 -3.84 -22.45
CA ILE A 190 -5.40 -3.78 -23.86
C ILE A 190 -5.81 -2.36 -24.25
N THR A 191 -6.54 -1.67 -23.38
CA THR A 191 -6.97 -0.28 -23.62
C THR A 191 -5.78 0.69 -23.72
N ASP A 192 -4.71 0.43 -22.97
CA ASP A 192 -3.45 1.16 -23.01
C ASP A 192 -2.52 0.73 -24.16
N GLY A 193 -2.99 -0.16 -25.05
CA GLY A 193 -2.31 -0.54 -26.28
C GLY A 193 -1.39 -1.77 -26.18
N VAL A 194 -1.43 -2.52 -25.08
CA VAL A 194 -0.69 -3.79 -24.97
C VAL A 194 -1.43 -4.89 -25.73
N ILE A 195 -0.74 -5.52 -26.68
CA ILE A 195 -1.28 -6.61 -27.49
C ILE A 195 -0.71 -7.95 -27.00
N PRO A 196 -1.52 -9.00 -26.79
CA PRO A 196 -1.03 -10.31 -26.39
C PRO A 196 0.03 -10.87 -27.34
N SER A 197 1.20 -11.24 -26.82
CA SER A 197 2.35 -11.75 -27.60
C SER A 197 3.10 -12.86 -26.84
N SER A 198 4.16 -13.40 -27.43
CA SER A 198 5.05 -14.37 -26.77
C SER A 198 6.27 -13.74 -26.11
N GLU A 199 6.41 -12.41 -26.12
CA GLU A 199 7.58 -11.69 -25.61
C GLU A 199 7.21 -10.42 -24.81
N GLY A 200 8.05 -10.07 -23.84
CA GLY A 200 7.94 -8.81 -23.09
C GLY A 200 6.58 -8.57 -22.43
N ARG A 201 6.06 -7.34 -22.52
CA ARG A 201 4.78 -6.92 -21.91
C ARG A 201 3.58 -7.71 -22.45
N GLY A 202 3.60 -8.06 -23.74
CA GLY A 202 2.53 -8.84 -24.36
C GLY A 202 2.48 -10.28 -23.87
N TYR A 203 3.62 -10.84 -23.43
CA TYR A 203 3.65 -12.15 -22.78
C TYR A 203 3.06 -12.13 -21.38
N VAL A 204 3.29 -11.04 -20.62
CA VAL A 204 2.66 -10.86 -19.30
C VAL A 204 1.14 -10.80 -19.43
N LEU A 205 0.61 -10.03 -20.38
CA LEU A 205 -0.84 -9.98 -20.66
C LEU A 205 -1.42 -11.32 -21.11
N ARG A 206 -0.63 -12.15 -21.80
CA ARG A 206 -1.08 -13.47 -22.26
C ARG A 206 -1.18 -14.49 -21.11
N ARG A 207 -0.34 -14.37 -20.08
CA ARG A 207 -0.32 -15.29 -18.93
C ARG A 207 -1.44 -14.96 -17.97
#